data_AF-A0A538NZQ9-F1
#
_entry.id   AF-A0A538NZQ9-F1
#
_cell.length_a   1.000
_cell.length_b   1.000
_cell.length_c   1.000
_cell.angle_alpha   90.00
_cell.angle_beta   90.00
_cell.angle_gamma   90.00
#
_symmetry.space_group_name_H-M   'P 1'
#
loop_
_entity.id
_entity.type
_entity.pdbx_description
1 polymer ?
#
loop_
_entity_poly.entity_id
_entity_poly.type
_entity_poly.pdbx_seq_one_letter_code
_entity_poly.pdbx_strand_id
1 'polypeptide(L)'
;VSSFGEKEVEALMGDTGIVRNERKIRSVIENARESLRLKDEFGSFGDYLKSFKGDERRLTSDLQSRFRHLGESSARTFLYMSGFDLRPTREELEWHAHIKEGKHPR
;
A
#
# COMPACT_ATOMS: atom_id res chain seq x y z
N VAL A 1 -4.36 16.40 -1.87
CA VAL A 1 -4.76 15.13 -2.54
C VAL A 1 -6.17 14.71 -2.13
N SER A 2 -6.48 14.53 -0.84
CA SER A 2 -7.82 14.10 -0.39
C SER A 2 -8.97 15.04 -0.83
N SER A 3 -8.68 16.33 -1.01
CA SER A 3 -9.62 17.36 -1.48
C SER A 3 -9.78 17.44 -3.00
N PHE A 4 -9.07 16.62 -3.78
CA PHE A 4 -9.16 16.65 -5.23
C PHE A 4 -10.56 16.19 -5.68
N GLY A 5 -11.13 16.94 -6.62
CA GLY A 5 -12.42 16.68 -7.25
C GLY A 5 -12.27 16.45 -8.75
N GLU A 6 -13.38 16.57 -9.49
CA GLU A 6 -13.43 16.28 -10.93
C GLU A 6 -12.43 17.08 -11.75
N LYS A 7 -12.25 18.36 -11.42
CA LYS A 7 -11.29 19.24 -12.12
C LYS A 7 -9.86 18.70 -12.04
N GLU A 8 -9.42 18.22 -10.88
CA GLU A 8 -8.09 17.65 -10.72
C GLU A 8 -7.98 16.28 -11.41
N VAL A 9 -9.04 15.48 -11.40
CA VAL A 9 -9.06 14.19 -12.13
C VAL A 9 -8.92 14.42 -13.62
N GLU A 10 -9.67 15.35 -14.20
CA GLU A 10 -9.57 15.73 -15.61
C GLU A 10 -8.17 16.24 -15.97
N ALA A 11 -7.60 17.11 -15.14
CA ALA A 11 -6.24 17.61 -15.34
C ALA A 11 -5.19 16.49 -15.32
N LEU A 12 -5.30 15.54 -14.37
CA LEU A 12 -4.39 14.39 -14.27
C LEU A 12 -4.54 13.41 -15.45
N MET A 13 -5.72 13.31 -16.05
CA MET A 13 -5.90 12.51 -17.27
C MET A 13 -5.16 13.11 -18.48
N GLY A 14 -4.81 14.40 -18.45
CA GLY A 14 -3.96 15.05 -19.44
C GLY A 14 -2.45 14.96 -19.15
N ASP A 15 -2.06 14.54 -17.94
CA ASP A 15 -0.66 14.49 -17.52
C ASP A 15 0.06 13.26 -18.09
N THR A 16 1.15 13.50 -18.83
CA THR A 16 1.96 12.44 -19.46
C THR A 16 3.06 11.90 -18.54
N GLY A 17 3.31 12.54 -17.40
CA GLY A 17 4.25 12.07 -16.38
C GLY A 17 3.71 10.94 -15.51
N ILE A 18 2.42 10.59 -15.65
CA ILE A 18 1.76 9.55 -14.84
C ILE A 18 1.05 8.51 -15.70
N VAL A 19 0.64 7.41 -15.05
CA VAL A 19 -0.27 6.44 -15.66
C VAL A 19 -1.68 7.02 -15.72
N ARG A 20 -2.12 7.40 -16.93
CA ARG A 20 -3.45 7.98 -17.23
C ARG A 20 -4.59 6.94 -17.13
N ASN A 21 -4.84 6.48 -15.91
CA ASN A 21 -5.92 5.55 -15.59
C ASN A 21 -6.82 6.19 -14.53
N GLU A 22 -8.02 6.58 -14.95
CA GLU A 22 -8.98 7.31 -14.10
C GLU A 22 -9.32 6.54 -12.81
N ARG A 23 -9.53 5.22 -12.89
CA ARG A 23 -9.85 4.39 -11.72
C ARG A 23 -8.72 4.41 -10.68
N LYS A 24 -7.46 4.35 -11.14
CA LYS A 24 -6.29 4.46 -10.26
C LYS A 24 -6.19 5.85 -9.63
N ILE A 25 -6.38 6.91 -10.41
CA ILE A 25 -6.36 8.30 -9.91
C ILE A 25 -7.40 8.49 -8.81
N ARG A 26 -8.66 8.12 -9.09
CA ARG A 26 -9.75 8.23 -8.11
C ARG A 26 -9.49 7.43 -6.84
N SER A 27 -8.89 6.24 -6.99
CA SER A 27 -8.50 5.40 -5.86
C SER A 27 -7.44 6.04 -4.97
N VAL A 28 -6.47 6.77 -5.55
CA VAL A 28 -5.46 7.51 -4.76
C VAL A 28 -6.14 8.62 -3.94
N ILE A 29 -7.14 9.30 -4.50
CA ILE A 29 -7.92 10.32 -3.77
C ILE A 29 -8.71 9.68 -2.62
N GLU A 30 -9.40 8.56 -2.85
CA GLU A 30 -10.11 7.81 -1.81
C GLU A 30 -9.16 7.33 -0.71
N ASN A 31 -8.03 6.74 -1.08
CA ASN A 31 -7.00 6.26 -0.15
C ASN A 31 -6.38 7.40 0.67
N ALA A 32 -6.21 8.59 0.08
CA ALA A 32 -5.75 9.77 0.79
C ALA A 32 -6.78 10.24 1.84
N ARG A 33 -8.08 10.13 1.56
CA ARG A 33 -9.14 10.42 2.55
C ARG A 33 -9.11 9.40 3.68
N GLU A 34 -8.98 8.11 3.36
CA GLU A 34 -8.90 7.05 4.37
C GLU A 34 -7.66 7.21 5.27
N SER A 35 -6.52 7.59 4.69
CA SER A 35 -5.30 7.88 5.46
C SER A 35 -5.50 9.01 6.48
N LEU A 36 -6.30 10.03 6.14
CA LEU A 36 -6.66 11.10 7.07
C LEU A 36 -7.59 10.61 8.17
N ARG A 37 -8.58 9.75 7.86
CA ARG A 37 -9.45 9.13 8.88
C ARG A 37 -8.62 8.32 9.87
N LEU A 38 -7.69 7.50 9.37
CA LEU A 38 -6.78 6.74 10.23
C LEU A 38 -5.89 7.63 11.08
N LYS A 39 -5.44 8.77 10.54
CA LYS A 39 -4.72 9.76 11.33
C LYS A 39 -5.60 10.34 12.46
N ASP A 40 -6.87 10.61 12.19
CA ASP A 40 -7.80 11.12 13.22
C ASP A 40 -8.12 10.05 14.28
N GLU A 41 -8.23 8.78 13.88
CA GLU A 41 -8.52 7.63 14.76
C GLU A 41 -7.31 7.19 15.62
N PHE A 42 -6.10 7.18 15.04
CA PHE A 42 -4.91 6.59 15.64
C PHE A 42 -3.79 7.60 15.92
N GLY A 43 -3.95 8.86 15.54
CA GLY A 43 -2.94 9.93 15.64
C GLY A 43 -1.98 9.96 14.44
N SER A 44 -1.57 8.80 13.93
CA SER A 44 -0.74 8.68 12.73
C SER A 44 -0.94 7.35 12.02
N PHE A 45 -0.56 7.28 10.73
CA PHE A 45 -0.59 6.03 9.98
C PHE A 45 0.39 4.99 10.57
N GLY A 46 1.53 5.42 11.10
CA GLY A 46 2.48 4.52 11.75
C GLY A 46 1.94 3.91 13.04
N ASP A 47 1.18 4.69 13.82
CA ASP A 47 0.55 4.19 15.05
C ASP A 47 -0.63 3.27 14.75
N TYR A 48 -1.36 3.54 13.65
CA TYR A 48 -2.31 2.59 13.09
C TYR A 48 -1.64 1.24 12.78
N LEU A 49 -0.51 1.21 12.06
CA LEU A 49 0.21 -0.05 11.78
C LEU A 49 0.64 -0.77 13.08
N LYS A 50 1.17 -0.03 14.06
CA LYS A 50 1.60 -0.59 15.36
C LYS A 50 0.44 -1.13 16.19
N SER A 51 -0.78 -0.61 16.02
CA SER A 51 -1.96 -1.03 16.79
C SER A 51 -2.29 -2.52 16.63
N PHE A 52 -1.86 -3.15 15.53
CA PHE A 52 -2.05 -4.57 15.25
C PHE A 52 -1.04 -5.47 15.97
N LYS A 53 -0.05 -4.92 16.68
CA LYS A 53 0.91 -5.67 17.53
C LYS A 53 1.61 -6.83 16.78
N GLY A 54 1.93 -6.64 15.51
CA GLY A 54 2.59 -7.66 14.68
C GLY A 54 1.66 -8.72 14.08
N ASP A 55 0.33 -8.60 14.26
CA ASP A 55 -0.63 -9.48 13.58
C ASP A 55 -0.75 -9.11 12.09
N GLU A 56 0.17 -9.65 11.31
CA GLU A 56 0.27 -9.45 9.87
C GLU A 56 -1.03 -9.81 9.12
N ARG A 57 -1.70 -10.91 9.50
CA ARG A 57 -2.90 -11.36 8.80
C ARG A 57 -4.05 -10.38 8.99
N ARG A 58 -4.26 -9.97 10.24
CA ARG A 58 -5.30 -8.99 10.56
C ARG A 58 -5.01 -7.63 9.93
N LEU A 59 -3.75 -7.18 9.96
CA LEU A 59 -3.34 -5.94 9.32
C LEU A 59 -3.54 -5.98 7.79
N THR A 60 -3.12 -7.06 7.15
CA THR A 60 -3.28 -7.26 5.70
C THR A 60 -4.76 -7.32 5.31
N SER A 61 -5.62 -7.94 6.14
CA SER A 61 -7.06 -7.94 5.92
C SER A 61 -7.70 -6.56 6.10
N ASP A 62 -7.26 -5.79 7.09
CA ASP A 62 -7.80 -4.44 7.36
C ASP A 62 -7.40 -3.47 6.25
N LEU A 63 -6.14 -3.52 5.80
CA LEU A 63 -5.64 -2.77 4.65
C LEU A 63 -6.45 -3.04 3.37
N GLN A 64 -6.74 -4.32 3.09
CA GLN A 64 -7.56 -4.70 1.93
C GLN A 64 -8.99 -4.18 2.00
N SER A 65 -9.56 -4.11 3.21
CA SER A 65 -10.92 -3.62 3.43
C SER A 65 -11.00 -2.10 3.26
N ARG A 66 -10.01 -1.37 3.78
CA ARG A 66 -10.02 0.10 3.84
C ARG A 66 -9.51 0.76 2.56
N PHE A 67 -8.50 0.20 1.92
CA PHE A 67 -7.80 0.83 0.80
C PHE A 67 -8.18 0.22 -0.56
N ARG A 68 -8.38 1.10 -1.54
CA ARG A 68 -8.64 0.72 -2.93
C ARG A 68 -7.36 0.28 -3.62
N HIS A 69 -7.49 -0.74 -4.47
CA HIS A 69 -6.38 -1.34 -5.25
C HIS A 69 -5.22 -1.84 -4.37
N LEU A 70 -5.50 -2.17 -3.11
CA LEU A 70 -4.53 -2.72 -2.16
C LEU A 70 -4.90 -4.17 -1.81
N GLY A 71 -4.81 -5.08 -2.79
CA GLY A 71 -5.01 -6.52 -2.58
C GLY A 71 -3.92 -7.15 -1.73
N GLU A 72 -4.06 -8.43 -1.35
CA GLU A 72 -3.13 -9.16 -0.46
C GLU A 72 -1.66 -8.96 -0.83
N SER A 73 -1.29 -9.20 -2.09
CA SER A 73 0.09 -9.03 -2.56
C SER A 73 0.58 -7.59 -2.44
N SER A 74 -0.20 -6.60 -2.89
CA SER A 74 0.17 -5.19 -2.79
C SER A 74 0.26 -4.70 -1.34
N ALA A 75 -0.65 -5.16 -0.47
CA ALA A 75 -0.64 -4.86 0.96
C ALA A 75 0.62 -5.43 1.62
N ARG A 76 0.97 -6.68 1.32
CA ARG A 76 2.19 -7.32 1.81
C ARG A 76 3.44 -6.56 1.36
N THR A 77 3.56 -6.26 0.06
CA THR A 77 4.68 -5.49 -0.47
C THR A 77 4.79 -4.12 0.18
N PHE A 78 3.66 -3.43 0.40
CA PHE A 78 3.63 -2.16 1.10
C PHE A 78 4.16 -2.25 2.54
N LEU A 79 3.73 -3.27 3.29
CA LEU A 79 4.19 -3.49 4.67
C LEU A 79 5.70 -3.79 4.71
N TYR A 80 6.20 -4.61 3.79
CA TYR A 80 7.63 -4.87 3.62
C TYR A 80 8.42 -3.58 3.39
N MET A 81 7.98 -2.76 2.41
CA MET A 81 8.64 -1.49 2.07
C MET A 81 8.56 -0.46 3.20
N SER A 82 7.54 -0.54 4.04
CA SER A 82 7.38 0.33 5.21
C SER A 82 8.22 -0.10 6.41
N GLY A 83 9.01 -1.17 6.29
CA GLY A 83 9.85 -1.71 7.35
C GLY A 83 9.08 -2.49 8.41
N PHE A 84 7.87 -2.95 8.10
CA PHE A 84 7.12 -3.83 8.99
C PHE A 84 7.77 -5.22 8.99
N ASP A 85 7.92 -5.82 10.17
CA ASP A 85 8.48 -7.16 10.32
C ASP A 85 7.47 -8.20 9.84
N LEU A 86 7.54 -8.51 8.55
CA LEU A 86 6.74 -9.55 7.92
C LEU A 86 7.46 -10.87 8.04
N ARG A 87 6.71 -11.93 8.37
CA ARG A 87 7.26 -13.28 8.28
C ARG A 87 7.46 -13.61 6.81
N PRO A 88 8.71 -13.82 6.34
CA PRO A 88 8.95 -14.09 4.93
C PRO A 88 8.16 -15.33 4.47
N THR A 89 7.53 -15.26 3.30
CA THR A 89 6.94 -16.46 2.68
C THR A 89 8.05 -17.43 2.30
N ARG A 90 7.68 -18.69 2.05
CA ARG A 90 8.63 -19.68 1.54
C ARG A 90 9.31 -19.19 0.24
N GLU A 91 8.53 -18.61 -0.66
CA GLU A 91 9.02 -18.05 -1.93
C GLU A 91 9.97 -16.87 -1.70
N GLU A 92 9.67 -15.98 -0.75
CA GLU A 92 10.56 -14.86 -0.39
C GLU A 92 11.86 -15.35 0.26
N LEU A 93 11.81 -16.41 1.09
CA LEU A 93 13.01 -17.03 1.66
C LEU A 93 13.88 -17.65 0.55
N GLU A 94 13.27 -18.35 -0.40
CA GLU A 94 13.95 -18.93 -1.56
C GLU A 94 14.56 -17.80 -2.42
N TRP A 95 13.82 -16.73 -2.69
CA TRP A 95 14.29 -15.56 -3.42
C TRP A 95 15.47 -14.84 -2.72
N HIS A 96 15.38 -14.61 -1.41
CA HIS A 96 16.46 -14.03 -0.61
C HIS A 96 17.71 -14.92 -0.55
N ALA A 97 17.54 -16.25 -0.51
CA ALA A 97 18.66 -17.18 -0.60
C ALA A 97 19.36 -17.11 -1.97
N HIS A 98 18.58 -17.06 -3.05
CA HIS A 98 19.10 -16.93 -4.41
C HIS A 98 19.86 -15.62 -4.64
N ILE A 99 19.39 -14.49 -4.09
CA ILE A 99 20.11 -13.20 -4.13
C ILE A 99 21.43 -13.27 -3.39
N LYS A 100 21.46 -13.89 -2.20
CA LYS A 100 22.71 -14.06 -1.43
C LYS A 100 23.72 -14.95 -2.17
N GLU A 101 23.24 -15.86 -3.01
CA GLU A 101 24.08 -16.69 -3.89
C GLU A 101 24.45 -16.02 -5.21
N GLY A 102 24.02 -14.78 -5.46
CA GLY A 102 24.27 -14.06 -6.72
C GLY A 102 23.47 -14.60 -7.92
N LYS A 103 22.43 -15.40 -7.67
CA LYS A 103 21.56 -15.98 -8.70
C LYS A 103 20.24 -15.22 -8.69
N HIS A 104 19.99 -14.37 -9.67
CA HIS A 104 18.67 -13.74 -9.79
C HIS A 104 17.70 -14.77 -10.39
N PRO A 105 16.59 -15.15 -9.72
CA PRO A 105 15.56 -15.97 -10.34
C PRO A 105 14.89 -15.14 -11.44
N ARG A 106 14.88 -15.65 -12.67
CA ARG A 106 14.17 -15.03 -13.80
C ARG A 106 12.69 -15.36 -13.75
#